data_AF-A0A7V3Y1F2-F1
#
_entry.id   AF-A0A7V3Y1F2-F1
#
_cell.length_a   1.000
_cell.length_b   1.000
_cell.length_c   1.000
_cell.angle_alpha   90.00
_cell.angle_beta   90.00
_cell.angle_gamma   90.00
#
_symmetry.space_group_name_H-M   'P 1'
#
loop_
_entity.id
_entity.type
_entity.pdbx_description
1 polymer ?
#
loop_
_entity_poly.entity_id
_entity_poly.type
_entity_poly.pdbx_seq_one_letter_code
_entity_poly.pdbx_strand_id
1 'polypeptide(L)'
;MKKLAIVFLFFILVHPVYALTIDYIFNEQQRLMLNTATDMIQASLGYDDIREIVYVTFWSNQPLDAKKNDAFNAYIAQQYKTSPDDVMFIYERLLQSVYMIEYKAALAKENKKWKFYYYYSDTLLPDTRRFCDMLKQAIIKADPSMAETIDKRDVKIKSYAIDIVKYKEALYGGGF
;
A
#
# COMPACT_ATOMS: atom_id res chain seq x y z
N MET A 1 -59.16 6.49 31.85
CA MET A 1 -58.38 7.06 30.74
C MET A 1 -57.00 6.41 30.73
N LYS A 2 -56.73 5.47 29.81
CA LYS A 2 -55.42 4.79 29.69
C LYS A 2 -54.57 5.57 28.68
N LYS A 3 -53.38 6.01 29.08
CA LYS A 3 -52.42 6.68 28.18
C LYS A 3 -51.60 5.60 27.45
N LEU A 4 -51.66 5.61 26.12
CA LEU A 4 -50.80 4.80 25.27
C LEU A 4 -49.45 5.53 25.13
N ALA A 5 -48.36 4.90 25.58
CA ALA A 5 -47.01 5.39 25.29
C ALA A 5 -46.58 4.79 23.95
N ILE A 6 -46.40 5.64 22.94
CA ILE A 6 -45.80 5.26 21.66
C ILE A 6 -44.29 5.43 21.81
N VAL A 7 -43.58 4.31 21.86
CA VAL A 7 -42.11 4.27 21.86
C VAL A 7 -41.66 4.32 20.39
N PHE A 8 -41.07 5.44 19.98
CA PHE A 8 -40.37 5.53 18.70
C PHE A 8 -39.01 4.83 18.83
N LEU A 9 -38.91 3.61 18.30
CA LEU A 9 -37.64 2.93 18.06
C LEU A 9 -36.96 3.61 16.87
N PHE A 10 -36.02 4.52 17.15
CA PHE A 10 -35.04 4.94 16.16
C PHE A 10 -34.10 3.76 15.89
N PHE A 11 -34.39 3.00 14.84
CA PHE A 11 -33.38 2.13 14.23
C PHE A 11 -32.34 3.04 13.58
N ILE A 12 -31.24 3.29 14.30
CA ILE A 12 -30.01 3.72 13.67
C ILE A 12 -29.55 2.53 12.82
N LEU A 13 -29.83 2.59 11.52
CA LEU A 13 -29.17 1.75 10.52
C LEU A 13 -27.70 2.14 10.52
N VAL A 14 -26.92 1.56 11.45
CA VAL A 14 -25.47 1.52 11.36
C VAL A 14 -25.18 0.73 10.09
N HIS A 15 -24.88 1.45 9.02
CA HIS A 15 -24.33 0.81 7.83
C HIS A 15 -23.07 0.10 8.33
N PRO A 16 -22.90 -1.22 8.11
CA PRO A 16 -21.63 -1.83 8.36
C PRO A 16 -20.63 -1.03 7.52
N VAL A 17 -19.73 -0.31 8.19
CA VAL A 17 -18.54 0.21 7.55
C VAL A 17 -17.86 -1.05 7.06
N TYR A 18 -18.02 -1.36 5.77
CA TYR A 18 -17.31 -2.47 5.16
C TYR A 18 -15.85 -2.21 5.50
N ALA A 19 -15.25 -3.09 6.31
CA ALA A 19 -13.81 -3.11 6.44
C ALA A 19 -13.31 -3.24 5.00
N LEU A 20 -12.77 -2.16 4.45
CA LEU A 20 -12.23 -2.20 3.10
C LEU A 20 -11.13 -3.24 3.19
N THR A 21 -11.24 -4.31 2.42
CA THR A 21 -10.18 -5.29 2.31
C THR A 21 -9.28 -4.89 1.16
N ILE A 22 -8.08 -5.45 1.14
CA ILE A 22 -7.14 -5.29 0.04
C ILE A 22 -7.72 -5.74 -1.33
N ASP A 23 -8.86 -6.44 -1.32
CA ASP A 23 -9.57 -6.99 -2.48
C ASP A 23 -10.19 -5.92 -3.39
N TYR A 24 -10.38 -4.70 -2.88
CA TYR A 24 -10.78 -3.56 -3.70
C TYR A 24 -9.61 -2.96 -4.50
N ILE A 25 -8.37 -3.32 -4.14
CA ILE A 25 -7.16 -2.79 -4.78
C ILE A 25 -6.59 -3.81 -5.74
N PHE A 26 -6.46 -5.06 -5.31
CA PHE A 26 -5.83 -6.12 -6.10
C PHE A 26 -6.82 -7.24 -6.38
N ASN A 27 -6.86 -7.69 -7.64
CA ASN A 27 -7.58 -8.89 -8.01
C ASN A 27 -6.91 -10.14 -7.41
N GLU A 28 -7.55 -11.31 -7.53
CA GLU A 28 -7.03 -12.56 -6.97
C GLU A 28 -5.63 -12.94 -7.48
N GLN A 29 -5.39 -12.80 -8.78
CA GLN A 29 -4.09 -13.08 -9.39
C GLN A 29 -3.00 -12.14 -8.86
N GLN A 30 -3.29 -10.84 -8.78
CA GLN A 30 -2.37 -9.83 -8.28
C GLN A 30 -2.03 -10.05 -6.80
N ARG A 31 -3.02 -10.43 -5.98
CA ARG A 31 -2.80 -10.82 -4.57
C ARG A 31 -1.93 -12.06 -4.46
N LEU A 32 -2.20 -13.08 -5.28
CA LEU A 32 -1.38 -14.29 -5.30
C LEU A 32 0.08 -13.97 -5.66
N MET A 33 0.29 -13.09 -6.66
CA MET A 33 1.62 -12.63 -7.04
C MET A 33 2.33 -11.91 -5.89
N LEU A 34 1.64 -10.96 -5.26
CA LEU A 34 2.15 -10.18 -4.13
C LEU A 34 2.51 -11.06 -2.95
N ASN A 35 1.60 -11.94 -2.52
CA ASN A 35 1.84 -12.83 -1.38
C ASN A 35 3.01 -13.79 -1.65
N THR A 36 3.08 -14.36 -2.85
CA THR A 36 4.22 -15.21 -3.25
C THR A 36 5.52 -14.42 -3.21
N ALA A 37 5.52 -13.21 -3.77
CA ALA A 37 6.70 -12.35 -3.82
C ALA A 37 7.18 -11.93 -2.41
N THR A 38 6.26 -11.60 -1.49
CA THR A 38 6.59 -11.26 -0.11
C THR A 38 7.07 -12.47 0.68
N ASP A 39 6.47 -13.64 0.49
CA ASP A 39 6.86 -14.88 1.18
C ASP A 39 8.29 -15.31 0.82
N MET A 40 8.68 -15.19 -0.46
CA MET A 40 10.03 -15.53 -0.94
C MET A 40 11.14 -14.77 -0.21
N ILE A 41 10.83 -13.57 0.28
CA ILE A 41 11.78 -12.69 0.94
C ILE A 41 11.49 -12.51 2.44
N GLN A 42 10.60 -13.34 3.00
CA GLN A 42 10.19 -13.29 4.40
C GLN A 42 9.62 -11.93 4.82
N ALA A 43 8.66 -11.47 4.05
CA ALA A 43 7.88 -10.29 4.36
C ALA A 43 6.39 -10.62 4.35
N SER A 44 5.60 -9.77 4.99
CA SER A 44 4.14 -9.83 4.99
C SER A 44 3.56 -8.60 4.32
N LEU A 45 2.49 -8.82 3.56
CA LEU A 45 1.64 -7.78 3.02
C LEU A 45 0.62 -7.34 4.07
N GLY A 46 0.49 -6.04 4.26
CA GLY A 46 -0.49 -5.42 5.14
C GLY A 46 -1.35 -4.41 4.41
N TYR A 47 -2.52 -4.14 4.97
CA TYR A 47 -3.44 -3.12 4.50
C TYR A 47 -4.00 -2.33 5.68
N ASP A 48 -3.88 -1.01 5.62
CA ASP A 48 -4.57 -0.08 6.52
C ASP A 48 -5.82 0.42 5.78
N ASP A 49 -6.98 -0.06 6.20
CA ASP A 49 -8.27 0.18 5.57
C ASP A 49 -8.76 1.63 5.74
N ILE A 50 -8.52 2.22 6.91
CA ILE A 50 -8.86 3.61 7.20
C ILE A 50 -8.08 4.56 6.28
N ARG A 51 -6.82 4.23 6.02
CA ARG A 51 -5.90 5.11 5.27
C ARG A 51 -5.77 4.70 3.80
N GLU A 52 -6.31 3.53 3.45
CA GLU A 52 -6.14 2.79 2.20
C GLU A 52 -4.67 2.70 1.77
N ILE A 53 -3.82 2.28 2.70
CA ILE A 53 -2.38 2.12 2.47
C ILE A 53 -2.06 0.64 2.41
N VAL A 54 -1.47 0.21 1.30
CA VAL A 54 -0.82 -1.10 1.21
C VAL A 54 0.61 -0.96 1.71
N TYR A 55 1.01 -1.80 2.66
CA TYR A 55 2.35 -1.76 3.22
C TYR A 55 2.98 -3.16 3.27
N VAL A 56 4.30 -3.21 3.40
CA VAL A 56 5.05 -4.45 3.56
C VAL A 56 5.85 -4.38 4.85
N THR A 57 5.97 -5.49 5.55
CA THR A 57 6.77 -5.62 6.77
C THR A 57 7.65 -6.85 6.68
N PHE A 58 8.96 -6.68 6.81
CA PHE A 58 9.91 -7.80 6.82
C PHE A 58 9.89 -8.47 8.19
N TRP A 59 9.97 -9.80 8.20
CA TRP A 59 10.01 -10.58 9.46
C TRP A 59 11.36 -10.42 10.18
N SER A 60 12.38 -9.94 9.47
CA SER A 60 13.72 -9.74 9.99
C SER A 60 14.38 -8.53 9.34
N ASN A 61 15.10 -7.76 10.15
CA ASN A 61 15.95 -6.67 9.69
C ASN A 61 17.27 -7.15 9.08
N GLN A 62 17.50 -8.47 9.02
CA GLN A 62 18.70 -9.00 8.38
C GLN A 62 18.70 -8.70 6.87
N PRO A 63 19.90 -8.48 6.28
CA PRO A 63 20.04 -8.42 4.84
C PRO A 63 19.43 -9.66 4.19
N LEU A 64 18.77 -9.46 3.05
CA LEU A 64 18.19 -10.57 2.31
C LEU A 64 19.31 -11.47 1.77
N ASP A 65 19.20 -12.77 1.99
CA ASP A 65 20.12 -13.76 1.43
C ASP A 65 20.13 -13.69 -0.11
N ALA A 66 21.32 -13.78 -0.72
CA ALA A 66 21.49 -13.64 -2.16
C ALA A 66 20.64 -14.64 -2.96
N LYS A 67 20.50 -15.89 -2.48
CA LYS A 67 19.69 -16.91 -3.17
C LYS A 67 18.21 -16.55 -3.15
N LYS A 68 17.71 -15.97 -2.05
CA LYS A 68 16.32 -15.49 -1.98
C LYS A 68 16.09 -14.32 -2.91
N ASN A 69 17.05 -13.39 -2.98
CA ASN A 69 16.98 -12.27 -3.92
C ASN A 69 17.00 -12.73 -5.39
N ASP A 70 17.83 -13.71 -5.73
CA ASP A 70 17.87 -14.28 -7.07
C ASP A 70 16.57 -15.03 -7.43
N ALA A 71 16.03 -15.80 -6.47
CA ALA A 71 14.75 -16.47 -6.64
C ALA A 71 13.60 -15.46 -6.83
N PHE A 72 13.57 -14.40 -6.04
CA PHE A 72 12.62 -13.29 -6.19
C PHE A 72 12.72 -12.66 -7.57
N ASN A 73 13.93 -12.31 -8.01
CA ASN A 73 14.16 -11.72 -9.33
C ASN A 73 13.69 -12.64 -10.48
N ALA A 74 13.99 -13.95 -10.38
CA ALA A 74 13.56 -14.93 -11.36
C ALA A 74 12.03 -15.08 -11.40
N TYR A 75 11.39 -15.06 -10.23
CA TYR A 75 9.94 -15.10 -10.11
C TYR A 75 9.28 -13.88 -10.77
N ILE A 76 9.73 -12.67 -10.43
CA ILE A 76 9.19 -11.44 -11.03
C ILE A 76 9.43 -11.42 -12.54
N ALA A 77 10.61 -11.84 -13.01
CA ALA A 77 10.88 -11.93 -14.44
C ALA A 77 9.93 -12.89 -15.17
N GLN A 78 9.56 -14.01 -14.53
CA GLN A 78 8.58 -14.94 -15.09
C GLN A 78 7.16 -14.37 -15.10
N GLN A 79 6.74 -13.68 -14.04
CA GLN A 79 5.43 -13.03 -13.99
C GLN A 79 5.35 -11.89 -15.02
N TYR A 80 6.41 -11.10 -15.17
CA TYR A 80 6.46 -9.98 -16.11
C TYR A 80 6.35 -10.45 -17.56
N LYS A 81 6.90 -11.62 -17.91
CA LYS A 81 6.72 -12.22 -19.24
C LYS A 81 5.29 -12.65 -19.53
N THR A 82 4.57 -13.10 -18.51
CA THR A 82 3.21 -13.65 -18.65
C THR A 82 2.15 -12.55 -18.59
N SER A 83 2.30 -11.63 -17.64
CA SER A 83 1.35 -10.58 -17.30
C SER A 83 2.08 -9.29 -16.92
N PRO A 84 2.71 -8.59 -17.89
CA PRO A 84 3.48 -7.37 -17.59
C PRO A 84 2.62 -6.27 -16.96
N ASP A 85 1.36 -6.14 -17.39
CA ASP A 85 0.43 -5.13 -16.88
C ASP A 85 0.08 -5.36 -15.40
N ASP A 86 -0.09 -6.61 -14.96
CA ASP A 86 -0.35 -6.93 -13.54
C ASP A 86 0.86 -6.60 -12.67
N VAL A 87 2.07 -6.95 -13.13
CA VAL A 87 3.31 -6.65 -12.40
C VAL A 87 3.50 -5.14 -12.29
N MET A 88 3.26 -4.41 -13.37
CA MET A 88 3.34 -2.94 -13.36
C MET A 88 2.27 -2.33 -12.46
N PHE A 89 1.02 -2.80 -12.52
CA PHE A 89 -0.05 -2.31 -11.66
C PHE A 89 0.28 -2.50 -10.16
N ILE A 90 0.79 -3.69 -9.80
CA ILE A 90 1.25 -3.97 -8.44
C ILE A 90 2.34 -2.99 -8.00
N TYR A 91 3.36 -2.81 -8.84
CA TYR A 91 4.45 -1.89 -8.58
C TYR A 91 3.94 -0.46 -8.35
N GLU A 92 3.09 0.04 -9.24
CA GLU A 92 2.55 1.40 -9.18
C GLU A 92 1.67 1.61 -7.95
N ARG A 93 0.86 0.63 -7.56
CA ARG A 93 0.03 0.71 -6.35
C ARG A 93 0.84 0.69 -5.06
N LEU A 94 1.91 -0.09 -5.01
CA LEU A 94 2.85 -0.03 -3.89
C LEU A 94 3.57 1.31 -3.84
N LEU A 95 4.10 1.78 -4.97
CA LEU A 95 4.77 3.07 -5.07
C LEU A 95 3.86 4.23 -4.65
N GLN A 96 2.59 4.19 -5.06
CA GLN A 96 1.59 5.13 -4.60
C GLN A 96 1.45 5.10 -3.08
N SER A 97 1.34 3.91 -2.49
CA SER A 97 1.24 3.75 -1.03
C SER A 97 2.46 4.31 -0.32
N VAL A 98 3.68 4.10 -0.87
CA VAL A 98 4.90 4.68 -0.32
C VAL A 98 4.83 6.21 -0.30
N TYR A 99 4.43 6.85 -1.39
CA TYR A 99 4.30 8.31 -1.43
C TYR A 99 3.17 8.84 -0.54
N MET A 100 2.08 8.10 -0.39
CA MET A 100 1.03 8.43 0.58
C MET A 100 1.58 8.38 2.01
N ILE A 101 2.37 7.37 2.36
CA ILE A 101 3.01 7.24 3.68
C ILE A 101 3.96 8.41 3.93
N GLU A 102 4.84 8.74 2.96
CA GLU A 102 5.78 9.86 3.08
C GLU A 102 5.06 11.20 3.33
N TYR A 103 4.03 11.48 2.53
CA TYR A 103 3.29 12.73 2.65
C TYR A 103 2.48 12.78 3.96
N LYS A 104 1.89 11.66 4.39
CA LYS A 104 1.21 11.56 5.69
C LYS A 104 2.17 11.73 6.86
N ALA A 105 3.40 11.20 6.78
CA ALA A 105 4.43 11.43 7.78
C ALA A 105 4.78 12.93 7.88
N ALA A 106 4.97 13.60 6.73
CA ALA A 106 5.25 15.04 6.69
C ALA A 106 4.12 15.85 7.32
N LEU A 107 2.86 15.58 6.96
CA LEU A 107 1.69 16.23 7.55
C LEU A 107 1.57 15.95 9.06
N ALA A 108 1.82 14.72 9.51
CA ALA A 108 1.80 14.38 10.92
C ALA A 108 2.85 15.19 11.69
N LYS A 109 4.06 15.33 11.13
CA LYS A 109 5.15 16.10 11.72
C LYS A 109 4.81 17.59 11.81
N GLU A 110 4.29 18.18 10.72
CA GLU A 110 3.86 19.59 10.67
C GLU A 110 2.78 19.88 11.73
N ASN A 111 1.82 18.97 11.87
CA ASN A 111 0.74 19.07 12.85
C ASN A 111 1.11 18.59 14.26
N LYS A 112 2.39 18.27 14.51
CA LYS A 112 2.91 17.77 15.81
C LYS A 112 2.20 16.49 16.31
N LYS A 113 1.66 15.69 15.40
CA LYS A 113 1.01 14.39 15.63
C LYS A 113 2.06 13.27 15.68
N TRP A 114 2.91 13.28 16.70
CA TRP A 114 4.11 12.42 16.78
C TRP A 114 3.85 10.92 16.69
N LYS A 115 2.78 10.41 17.33
CA LYS A 115 2.42 8.99 17.25
C LYS A 115 2.24 8.54 15.79
N PHE A 116 1.57 9.36 15.00
CA PHE A 116 1.31 9.06 13.59
C PHE A 116 2.54 9.26 12.74
N TYR A 117 3.34 10.29 13.03
CA TYR A 117 4.63 10.47 12.37
C TYR A 117 5.46 9.19 12.48
N TYR A 118 5.72 8.69 13.70
CA TYR A 118 6.51 7.46 13.90
C TYR A 118 5.85 6.21 13.31
N TYR A 119 4.52 6.12 13.35
CA TYR A 119 3.82 5.03 12.66
C TYR A 119 4.13 5.02 11.15
N TYR A 120 4.02 6.16 10.48
CA TYR A 120 4.33 6.24 9.05
C TYR A 120 5.83 6.11 8.77
N SER A 121 6.67 6.92 9.42
CA SER A 121 8.10 7.04 9.09
C SER A 121 8.92 5.82 9.52
N ASP A 122 8.59 5.25 10.67
CA ASP A 122 9.44 4.23 11.30
C ASP A 122 8.81 2.83 11.17
N THR A 123 7.48 2.73 11.17
CA THR A 123 6.80 1.42 11.09
C THR A 123 6.48 1.02 9.65
N LEU A 124 5.86 1.90 8.85
CA LEU A 124 5.38 1.52 7.51
C LEU A 124 6.38 1.80 6.39
N LEU A 125 7.00 2.98 6.41
CA LEU A 125 7.79 3.48 5.27
C LEU A 125 9.02 2.62 4.94
N PRO A 126 9.88 2.23 5.89
CA PRO A 126 11.18 1.65 5.56
C PRO A 126 11.05 0.34 4.77
N ASP A 127 10.20 -0.57 5.25
CA ASP A 127 10.01 -1.89 4.66
C ASP A 127 9.19 -1.84 3.36
N THR A 128 8.16 -0.98 3.31
CA THR A 128 7.37 -0.79 2.08
C THR A 128 8.23 -0.19 0.97
N ARG A 129 9.07 0.81 1.28
CA ARG A 129 10.03 1.39 0.33
C ARG A 129 11.03 0.34 -0.13
N ARG A 130 11.65 -0.39 0.80
CA ARG A 130 12.60 -1.48 0.50
C ARG A 130 12.01 -2.49 -0.47
N PHE A 131 10.79 -2.98 -0.22
CA PHE A 131 10.12 -3.93 -1.11
C PHE A 131 9.82 -3.33 -2.48
N CYS A 132 9.30 -2.10 -2.51
CA CYS A 132 8.98 -1.40 -3.75
C CYS A 132 10.24 -1.20 -4.63
N ASP A 133 11.38 -0.87 -4.01
CA ASP A 133 12.66 -0.72 -4.70
C ASP A 133 13.17 -2.07 -5.22
N MET A 134 13.06 -3.15 -4.44
CA MET A 134 13.38 -4.50 -4.91
C MET A 134 12.54 -4.90 -6.12
N LEU A 135 11.23 -4.62 -6.08
CA LEU A 135 10.32 -4.90 -7.19
C LEU A 135 10.68 -4.07 -8.43
N LYS A 136 11.00 -2.78 -8.28
CA LYS A 136 11.51 -1.91 -9.36
C LYS A 136 12.74 -2.52 -10.02
N GLN A 137 13.73 -2.93 -9.22
CA GLN A 137 14.97 -3.50 -9.74
C GLN A 137 14.72 -4.83 -10.46
N ALA A 138 13.83 -5.67 -9.93
CA ALA A 138 13.47 -6.94 -10.56
C ALA A 138 12.76 -6.72 -11.92
N ILE A 139 11.87 -5.72 -12.03
CA ILE A 139 11.21 -5.35 -13.29
C ILE A 139 12.25 -4.84 -14.30
N ILE A 140 13.14 -3.92 -13.91
CA ILE A 140 14.20 -3.42 -14.80
C ILE A 140 15.15 -4.53 -15.24
N LYS A 141 15.46 -5.48 -14.35
CA LYS A 141 16.28 -6.65 -14.70
C LYS A 141 15.57 -7.57 -15.70
N ALA A 142 14.24 -7.68 -15.63
CA ALA A 142 13.44 -8.45 -16.58
C ALA A 142 13.30 -7.74 -17.94
N ASP A 143 13.19 -6.42 -17.92
CA ASP A 143 13.09 -5.56 -19.11
C ASP A 143 13.86 -4.23 -18.90
N PRO A 144 15.11 -4.14 -19.38
CA PRO A 144 15.93 -2.93 -19.21
C PRO A 144 15.35 -1.67 -19.86
N SER A 145 14.46 -1.81 -20.85
CA SER A 145 13.81 -0.65 -21.50
C SER A 145 12.86 0.09 -20.56
N MET A 146 12.43 -0.56 -19.47
CA MET A 146 11.54 0.03 -18.47
C MET A 146 12.21 1.02 -17.53
N ALA A 147 13.54 1.11 -17.51
CA ALA A 147 14.26 2.01 -16.61
C ALA A 147 13.78 3.48 -16.74
N GLU A 148 13.75 4.01 -17.96
CA GLU A 148 13.31 5.40 -18.20
C GLU A 148 11.78 5.56 -18.04
N THR A 149 11.01 4.53 -18.41
CA THR A 149 9.55 4.55 -18.31
C THR A 149 9.09 4.59 -16.86
N ILE A 150 9.72 3.80 -15.98
CA ILE A 150 9.41 3.77 -14.55
C ILE A 150 9.68 5.13 -13.92
N ASP A 151 10.81 5.77 -14.22
CA ASP A 151 11.15 7.08 -13.64
C ASP A 151 10.16 8.18 -14.08
N LYS A 152 9.67 8.14 -15.32
CA LYS A 152 8.61 9.07 -15.77
C LYS A 152 7.27 8.81 -15.08
N ARG A 153 6.92 7.55 -14.83
CA ARG A 153 5.69 7.16 -14.12
C ARG A 153 5.75 7.54 -12.65
N ASP A 154 6.92 7.43 -12.03
CA ASP A 154 7.20 7.76 -10.63
C ASP A 154 6.74 9.17 -10.26
N VAL A 155 7.09 10.17 -11.08
CA VAL A 155 6.69 11.57 -10.89
C VAL A 155 5.17 11.72 -10.86
N LYS A 156 4.46 11.08 -11.80
CA LYS A 156 3.00 11.15 -11.88
C LYS A 156 2.33 10.47 -10.69
N ILE A 157 2.83 9.30 -10.30
CA ILE A 157 2.31 8.52 -9.18
C ILE A 157 2.49 9.29 -7.88
N LYS A 158 3.63 9.96 -7.69
CA LYS A 158 3.87 10.82 -6.53
C LYS A 158 2.86 11.95 -6.42
N SER A 159 2.62 12.69 -7.51
CA SER A 159 1.61 13.76 -7.53
C SER A 159 0.23 13.22 -7.20
N TYR A 160 -0.18 12.12 -7.84
CA TYR A 160 -1.48 11.50 -7.62
C TYR A 160 -1.66 11.00 -6.18
N ALA A 161 -0.63 10.37 -5.61
CA ALA A 161 -0.62 9.92 -4.22
C ALA A 161 -0.86 11.08 -3.24
N ILE A 162 -0.19 12.22 -3.46
CA ILE A 162 -0.37 13.42 -2.63
C ILE A 162 -1.80 13.96 -2.75
N ASP A 163 -2.35 14.01 -3.95
CA ASP A 163 -3.72 14.50 -4.20
C ASP A 163 -4.76 13.63 -3.49
N ILE A 164 -4.59 12.29 -3.50
CA ILE A 164 -5.44 11.37 -2.73
C ILE A 164 -5.40 11.70 -1.24
N VAL A 165 -4.21 11.89 -0.66
CA VAL A 165 -4.11 12.20 0.76
C VAL A 165 -4.79 13.55 1.06
N LYS A 166 -4.52 14.59 0.28
CA LYS A 166 -5.15 15.91 0.46
C LYS A 166 -6.68 15.84 0.36
N TYR A 167 -7.19 15.11 -0.62
CA TYR A 167 -8.62 14.91 -0.80
C TYR A 167 -9.25 14.24 0.42
N LYS A 168 -8.62 13.18 0.93
CA LYS A 168 -9.10 12.47 2.14
C LYS A 168 -9.00 13.33 3.40
N GLU A 169 -7.94 14.10 3.56
CA GLU A 169 -7.81 15.05 4.68
C GLU A 169 -8.95 16.08 4.66
N ALA A 170 -9.31 16.59 3.47
CA ALA A 170 -10.41 17.53 3.30
C ALA A 170 -11.80 16.91 3.57
N LEU A 171 -12.01 15.65 3.17
CA LEU A 171 -13.28 14.95 3.40
C LEU A 171 -13.48 14.51 4.85
N TYR A 172 -12.45 13.98 5.49
CA TYR A 172 -12.55 13.30 6.78
C TYR A 172 -11.94 14.11 7.93
N GLY A 173 -11.61 15.38 7.72
CA GLY A 173 -11.14 16.29 8.77
C GLY A 173 -9.75 15.96 9.32
N GLY A 174 -8.90 15.35 8.49
CA GLY A 174 -7.54 14.95 8.88
C GLY A 174 -7.51 13.87 9.94
N GLY A 175 -8.23 12.78 9.66
CA GLY A 175 -8.28 11.53 10.42
C GLY A 175 -6.92 10.82 10.44
N PHE A 176 -6.02 11.39 11.24
CA PHE A 176 -4.98 10.65 11.91
C PHE A 176 -5.61 9.86 13.04
#